data_AF-A0A4U5VBS2-F1
#
_entry.id   AF-A0A4U5VBS2-F1
#
_cell.length_a   1.000
_cell.length_b   1.000
_cell.length_c   1.000
_cell.angle_alpha   90.00
_cell.angle_beta   90.00
_cell.angle_gamma   90.00
#
_symmetry.space_group_name_H-M   'P 1'
#
loop_
_entity.id
_entity.type
_entity.pdbx_description
1 polymer ?
#
loop_
_entity_poly.entity_id
_entity_poly.type
_entity_poly.pdbx_seq_one_letter_code
_entity_poly.pdbx_strand_id
1 'polypeptide(L)' 'MFVSQHSQPPTQSLVELIQLCGGTVCKTVRQAGICIGRYSGRRPEGSRILSEQWVLDSITHLKQLSYDNYDLE' A
#
# COMPACT_ATOMS: atom_id res chain seq x y z
N MET A 1 4.69 -0.20 5.41
CA MET A 1 3.42 0.14 4.73
C MET A 1 2.24 -0.27 5.58
N PHE A 2 1.10 0.42 5.49
CA PHE A 2 -0.17 -0.04 6.07
C PHE A 2 -1.10 -0.48 4.92
N VAL A 3 -1.83 -1.57 5.08
CA VAL A 3 -2.80 -2.05 4.07
C VAL A 3 -4.22 -1.88 4.62
N SER A 4 -5.08 -1.23 3.86
CA SER A 4 -6.48 -1.02 4.23
C SER A 4 -7.23 -2.35 4.36
N GLN A 5 -8.14 -2.43 5.34
CA GLN A 5 -8.95 -3.64 5.61
C GLN A 5 -9.95 -3.95 4.49
N HIS A 6 -10.30 -2.93 3.70
CA HIS A 6 -11.26 -3.06 2.59
C HIS A 6 -10.56 -3.16 1.24
N SER A 7 -9.27 -3.54 1.24
CA SER A 7 -8.49 -3.61 0.01
C SER A 7 -8.99 -4.70 -0.94
N GLN A 8 -8.80 -4.46 -2.24
CA GLN A 8 -9.01 -5.46 -3.29
C GLN A 8 -7.73 -5.55 -4.14
N PRO A 9 -6.98 -6.66 -4.10
CA PRO A 9 -7.25 -7.95 -3.43
C PRO A 9 -7.32 -7.91 -1.89
N PRO A 10 -7.83 -8.97 -1.22
CA PRO A 10 -7.96 -9.03 0.23
C PRO A 10 -6.66 -8.68 0.96
N THR A 11 -6.79 -7.95 2.07
CA THR A 11 -5.67 -7.39 2.84
C THR A 11 -4.58 -8.42 3.13
N GLN A 12 -4.95 -9.62 3.56
CA GLN A 12 -3.99 -10.67 3.92
C GLN A 12 -3.12 -11.08 2.73
N SER A 13 -3.73 -11.29 1.56
CA SER A 13 -3.00 -11.64 0.34
C SER A 13 -2.07 -10.52 -0.10
N LEU A 14 -2.51 -9.26 -0.01
CA LEU A 14 -1.66 -8.12 -0.37
C LEU A 14 -0.49 -7.95 0.61
N VAL A 15 -0.72 -8.19 1.91
CA VAL A 15 0.34 -8.19 2.93
C VAL A 15 1.36 -9.30 2.65
N GLU A 16 0.91 -10.50 2.33
CA GLU A 16 1.78 -11.63 1.99
C GLU A 16 2.64 -11.31 0.76
N LEU A 17 2.03 -10.80 -0.32
CA LEU A 17 2.76 -10.38 -1.52
C LEU A 17 3.84 -9.34 -1.21
N ILE A 18 3.50 -8.31 -0.43
CA ILE A 18 4.46 -7.29 -0.01
C ILE A 18 5.64 -7.91 0.74
N GLN A 19 5.38 -8.83 1.68
CA GLN A 19 6.42 -9.46 2.49
C GLN A 19 7.30 -10.41 1.68
N LEU A 20 6.71 -11.21 0.78
CA LEU A 20 7.45 -12.09 -0.13
C LEU A 20 8.38 -11.31 -1.06
N CYS A 21 8.01 -10.09 -1.43
CA CYS A 21 8.85 -9.17 -2.21
C CYS A 21 9.83 -8.33 -1.36
N GLY A 22 9.98 -8.63 -0.07
CA GLY A 22 10.93 -7.95 0.84
C GLY A 22 10.44 -6.62 1.40
N GLY A 23 9.18 -6.25 1.16
CA GLY A 23 8.56 -5.08 1.76
C GLY A 23 8.14 -5.30 3.21
N THR A 24 7.96 -4.21 3.96
CA THR A 24 7.53 -4.26 5.37
C THR A 24 6.12 -3.72 5.54
N VAL A 25 5.32 -4.39 6.37
CA VAL A 25 3.95 -3.98 6.72
C VAL A 25 3.86 -3.70 8.23
N CYS A 26 3.19 -2.63 8.61
CA CYS A 26 2.90 -2.26 9.99
C CYS A 26 1.40 -2.36 10.28
N LYS A 27 1.06 -2.54 11.57
CA LYS A 27 -0.32 -2.75 12.02
C LYS A 27 -1.15 -1.46 12.08
N THR A 28 -0.50 -0.29 12.06
CA THR A 28 -1.17 1.00 12.25
C THR A 28 -0.75 2.01 11.20
N VAL A 29 -1.67 2.90 10.83
CA VAL A 29 -1.42 4.01 9.90
C VAL A 29 -0.39 5.00 10.43
N ARG A 30 -0.33 5.19 11.76
CA ARG A 30 0.62 6.12 12.40
C ARG A 30 2.10 5.75 12.17
N GLN A 31 2.37 4.47 11.93
CA GLN A 31 3.71 3.94 11.67
C GLN A 31 4.02 3.85 10.17
N ALA A 32 3.05 4.16 9.30
CA ALA A 32 3.18 4.02 7.87
C ALA A 32 3.47 5.36 7.19
N GLY A 33 4.50 5.40 6.36
CA GLY A 33 4.67 6.47 5.35
C GLY A 33 3.81 6.28 4.10
N ILE A 34 3.34 5.04 3.85
CA ILE A 34 2.52 4.68 2.69
C ILE A 34 1.37 3.79 3.17
N CYS A 35 0.15 4.18 2.82
CA CYS A 35 -1.08 3.41 2.98
C CYS A 35 -1.49 2.83 1.62
N ILE A 36 -1.82 1.55 1.57
CA ILE A 36 -2.27 0.86 0.37
C ILE A 36 -3.77 0.57 0.48
N GLY A 37 -4.52 0.95 -0.55
CA GLY A 37 -5.98 0.91 -0.61
C GLY A 37 -6.64 2.13 0.05
N ARG A 38 -7.91 2.36 -0.28
CA ARG A 38 -8.67 3.52 0.24
C ARG A 38 -8.71 3.51 1.76
N TYR A 39 -8.42 4.66 2.36
CA TYR A 39 -8.46 4.89 3.80
C TYR A 39 -9.02 6.27 4.11
N SER A 40 -10.08 6.35 4.91
CA SER A 40 -10.79 7.60 5.25
C SER A 40 -10.46 8.16 6.65
N GLY A 41 -9.55 7.52 7.38
CA GLY A 41 -9.15 7.96 8.72
C GLY A 41 -8.05 9.02 8.72
N ARG A 42 -7.73 9.53 9.91
CA ARG A 42 -6.61 10.48 10.09
C ARG A 42 -5.27 9.80 9.84
N ARG A 43 -4.39 10.52 9.16
CA ARG A 43 -3.05 10.07 8.75
C ARG A 43 -1.99 11.07 9.25
N PRO A 44 -0.74 10.64 9.46
CA PRO A 44 0.39 11.54 9.64
C PRO A 44 0.57 12.43 8.40
N GLU A 45 1.02 13.67 8.59
CA GLU A 45 1.43 14.54 7.48
C GLU A 45 2.54 13.88 6.67
N GLY A 46 2.50 14.07 5.35
CA GLY A 46 3.46 13.46 4.41
C GLY A 46 3.23 11.97 4.14
N SER A 47 2.22 11.32 4.75
CA SER A 47 1.81 9.97 4.36
C SER A 47 1.04 9.99 3.04
N ARG A 48 1.28 9.00 2.18
CA ARG A 48 0.57 8.81 0.90
C ARG A 48 -0.47 7.70 0.98
N ILE A 49 -1.55 7.83 0.21
CA ILE A 49 -2.49 6.74 -0.03
C ILE A 49 -2.37 6.31 -1.48
N LEU A 50 -1.95 5.07 -1.71
CA LEU A 50 -1.85 4.50 -3.04
C LEU A 50 -2.91 3.43 -3.24
N SER A 51 -3.33 3.23 -4.48
CA SER A 51 -4.16 2.08 -4.85
C SER A 51 -3.38 0.77 -4.72
N GLU A 52 -4.12 -0.31 -4.54
CA GLU A 52 -3.60 -1.68 -4.49
C GLU A 52 -2.84 -2.03 -5.77
N GLN A 53 -3.23 -1.42 -6.90
CA GLN A 53 -2.61 -1.63 -8.20
C GLN A 53 -1.13 -1.25 -8.22
N TRP A 54 -0.69 -0.28 -7.41
CA TRP A 54 0.72 0.07 -7.35
C TRP A 54 1.59 -1.12 -6.93
N VAL A 55 1.12 -1.90 -5.95
CA VAL A 55 1.81 -3.11 -5.49
C VAL A 55 1.78 -4.18 -6.57
N LEU A 56 0.60 -4.46 -7.13
CA LEU A 56 0.43 -5.49 -8.14
C LEU A 56 1.27 -5.22 -9.38
N ASP A 57 1.17 -4.03 -9.94
CA ASP A 57 1.92 -3.64 -11.14
C ASP A 57 3.42 -3.60 -10.87
N SER A 58 3.86 -3.13 -9.70
CA SER A 58 5.29 -3.12 -9.37
C SER A 58 5.87 -4.53 -9.29
N ILE A 59 5.09 -5.49 -8.78
CA ILE A 59 5.47 -6.91 -8.76
C ILE A 59 5.46 -7.48 -10.19
N THR A 60 4.39 -7.24 -10.96
CA THR A 60 4.25 -7.75 -12.34
C THR A 60 5.37 -7.25 -13.25
N HIS A 61 5.79 -6.00 -13.11
CA HIS A 61 6.87 -5.41 -13.90
C HIS A 61 8.26 -5.60 -13.28
N LEU A 62 8.35 -6.28 -12.13
CA LEU A 62 9.59 -6.48 -11.36
C LEU A 62 10.37 -5.18 -11.14
N LYS A 63 9.65 -4.08 -10.89
CA LYS A 63 10.21 -2.74 -10.76
C LYS A 63 9.35 -1.91 -9.81
N GLN A 64 9.98 -1.12 -8.97
CA GLN A 64 9.26 -0.10 -8.21
C GLN A 64 8.76 1.01 -9.16
N LEU A 65 7.45 1.05 -9.40
CA LEU A 65 6.82 2.08 -10.23
C LEU A 65 6.66 3.39 -9.47
N SER A 66 6.56 4.51 -10.20
CA SER A 66 6.27 5.81 -9.57
C SER A 66 4.92 5.77 -8.85
N TYR A 67 4.80 6.56 -7.80
CA TYR A 67 3.57 6.67 -7.01
C TYR A 67 2.49 7.49 -7.72
N ASP A 68 2.87 8.43 -8.59
CA ASP A 68 1.99 9.50 -9.08
C ASP A 68 0.74 8.97 -9.80
N ASN A 69 0.87 7.86 -10.54
CA ASN A 69 -0.25 7.26 -11.27
C ASN A 69 -1.20 6.42 -10.41
N TYR A 70 -0.86 6.23 -9.14
CA TYR A 70 -1.56 5.34 -8.22
C TYR A 70 -2.03 6.06 -6.96
N ASP A 71 -1.79 7.36 -6.84
CA ASP A 71 -2.28 8.17 -5.74
C ASP A 71 -3.81 8.14 -5.73
N LEU A 72 -4.39 7.97 -4.54
CA LEU A 72 -5.84 7.94 -4.32
C LEU A 72 -6.36 9.25 -3.72
N GLU A 73 -5.52 10.28 -3.72
CA GLU A 73 -5.87 11.67 -3.40
C GLU A 73 -6.45 12.43 -4.59
#